data_AF-A0A923TIV3-F1
#
_entry.id   AF-A0A923TIV3-F1
#
_cell.length_a   1.000
_cell.length_b   1.000
_cell.length_c   1.000
_cell.angle_alpha   90.00
_cell.angle_beta   90.00
_cell.angle_gamma   90.00
#
_symmetry.space_group_name_H-M   'P 1'
#
loop_
_entity.id
_entity.type
_entity.pdbx_description
1 polymer ?
#
loop_
_entity_poly.entity_id
_entity_poly.type
_entity_poly.pdbx_seq_one_letter_code
_entity_poly.pdbx_strand_id
1 'polypeptide(L)'
;MAAPVALTSAAVVLAVAGFAALAVVAVPIGWDRGRHPVVLRSTTVLTAVLTVLLAIGVFVNSQAGFFPTLASVVGQGSGPLPVGAAGVVADLSRRPYDLSAAAALHRPGQGVVVRVELGGGLSGISRPGAVYLPDAYFASTTTQFPVIEVLSGSPGNPAQMLSQLHLAAVADEAIAAGRMAPTVLVVPDT
;
A
#
# COMPACT_ATOMS: atom_id res chain seq x y z
N MET A 1 -0.71 -1.29 -21.14
CA MET A 1 -1.54 -1.78 -20.01
C MET A 1 -2.04 -0.57 -19.26
N ALA A 2 -3.35 -0.42 -19.06
CA ALA A 2 -3.89 0.67 -18.25
C ALA A 2 -3.40 0.52 -16.80
N ALA A 3 -2.95 1.61 -16.18
CA ALA A 3 -2.52 1.59 -14.78
C ALA A 3 -3.70 1.15 -13.90
N PRO A 4 -3.51 0.18 -12.99
CA PRO A 4 -4.60 -0.28 -12.12
C PRO A 4 -5.06 0.89 -11.24
N VAL A 5 -6.37 1.11 -11.17
CA VAL A 5 -6.95 2.16 -10.32
C VAL A 5 -6.65 1.81 -8.86
N ALA A 6 -5.85 2.66 -8.22
CA ALA A 6 -5.46 2.52 -6.82
C ALA A 6 -6.61 2.96 -5.91
N LEU A 7 -7.17 2.01 -5.15
CA LEU A 7 -8.26 2.23 -4.20
C LEU A 7 -7.82 2.96 -2.92
N THR A 8 -6.52 3.15 -2.75
CA THR A 8 -5.90 3.87 -1.63
C THR A 8 -5.58 5.32 -1.97
N SER A 9 -5.81 5.77 -3.20
CA SER A 9 -5.45 7.12 -3.62
C SER A 9 -6.40 8.18 -3.05
N ALA A 10 -5.84 9.33 -2.63
CA ALA A 10 -6.62 10.45 -2.11
C ALA A 10 -7.67 10.95 -3.13
N ALA A 11 -7.35 10.90 -4.42
CA ALA A 11 -8.28 11.27 -5.49
C ALA A 11 -9.53 10.38 -5.51
N VAL A 12 -9.38 9.06 -5.33
CA VAL A 12 -10.50 8.13 -5.27
C VAL A 12 -11.33 8.36 -4.02
N VAL A 13 -10.69 8.53 -2.86
CA VAL A 13 -11.38 8.84 -1.59
C VAL A 13 -12.23 10.10 -1.73
N LEU A 14 -11.66 11.19 -2.26
CA LEU A 14 -12.35 12.47 -2.44
C LEU A 14 -13.47 12.38 -3.48
N ALA A 15 -13.28 11.65 -4.58
CA ALA A 15 -14.31 11.47 -5.60
C ALA A 15 -15.52 10.70 -5.05
N VAL A 16 -15.29 9.60 -4.32
CA VAL A 16 -16.36 8.80 -3.71
C VAL A 16 -17.07 9.58 -2.61
N ALA A 17 -16.34 10.31 -1.78
CA ALA A 17 -16.93 11.19 -0.76
C ALA A 17 -17.78 12.31 -1.38
N GLY A 18 -17.29 12.95 -2.45
CA GLY A 18 -18.04 13.97 -3.19
C GLY A 18 -19.31 13.42 -3.81
N PHE A 19 -19.27 12.22 -4.41
CA PHE A 19 -20.45 11.55 -4.94
C PHE A 19 -21.48 11.21 -3.85
N ALA A 20 -21.01 10.72 -2.70
CA ALA A 20 -21.88 10.45 -1.55
C ALA A 20 -22.56 11.74 -1.04
N ALA A 21 -21.82 12.85 -0.94
CA ALA A 21 -22.38 14.16 -0.56
C ALA A 21 -23.45 14.63 -1.56
N LEU A 22 -23.19 14.52 -2.86
CA LEU A 22 -24.16 14.85 -3.91
C LEU A 22 -25.41 13.96 -3.84
N ALA A 23 -25.24 12.66 -3.60
CA ALA A 23 -26.36 11.73 -3.45
C ALA A 23 -27.25 12.10 -2.25
N VAL A 24 -26.65 12.48 -1.11
CA VAL A 24 -27.38 12.96 0.07
C VAL A 24 -28.13 14.26 -0.21
N VAL A 25 -27.49 15.23 -0.89
CA VAL A 25 -28.14 16.50 -1.27
C VAL A 25 -29.27 16.29 -2.29
N ALA A 26 -29.16 15.27 -3.15
CA ALA A 26 -30.19 14.95 -4.13
C ALA A 26 -31.49 14.40 -3.51
N VAL A 27 -31.44 13.81 -2.30
CA VAL A 27 -32.62 13.24 -1.61
C VAL A 27 -33.74 14.27 -1.41
N PRO A 28 -33.51 15.43 -0.74
CA PRO A 28 -34.57 16.44 -0.56
C PRO A 28 -35.00 17.08 -1.90
N ILE A 29 -34.09 17.19 -2.87
CA ILE A 29 -34.36 17.80 -4.19
C ILE A 29 -35.30 16.92 -5.04
N GLY A 30 -35.13 15.59 -4.95
CA GLY A 30 -35.94 14.60 -5.67
C GLY A 30 -37.22 14.16 -4.94
N TRP A 31 -37.42 14.61 -3.70
CA TRP A 31 -38.39 14.05 -2.75
C TRP A 31 -39.83 13.97 -3.26
N ASP A 32 -40.29 15.00 -3.99
CA ASP A 32 -41.65 15.09 -4.53
C ASP A 32 -41.69 15.21 -6.06
N ARG A 33 -40.58 14.90 -6.73
CA ARG A 33 -40.52 15.00 -8.19
C ARG A 33 -41.08 13.75 -8.85
N GLY A 34 -41.69 13.93 -10.02
CA GLY A 34 -42.06 12.84 -10.94
C GLY A 34 -43.41 12.17 -10.68
N ARG A 35 -43.75 11.20 -11.55
CA ARG A 35 -45.05 10.50 -11.55
C ARG A 35 -45.16 9.41 -10.46
N HIS A 36 -44.04 9.00 -9.86
CA HIS A 36 -43.97 7.95 -8.84
C HIS A 36 -43.09 8.40 -7.65
N PRO A 37 -43.59 9.29 -6.78
CA PRO A 37 -42.80 9.92 -5.72
C PRO A 37 -42.25 8.91 -4.71
N VAL A 38 -43.00 7.84 -4.38
CA VAL A 38 -42.53 6.79 -3.46
C VAL A 38 -41.32 6.05 -4.02
N VAL A 39 -41.31 5.73 -5.31
CA VAL A 39 -40.19 5.02 -5.95
C VAL A 39 -38.96 5.92 -6.01
N LEU A 40 -39.13 7.20 -6.35
CA LEU A 40 -38.04 8.18 -6.39
C LEU A 40 -37.44 8.44 -5.01
N ARG A 41 -38.26 8.53 -3.96
CA ARG A 41 -37.78 8.62 -2.57
C ARG A 41 -36.97 7.39 -2.17
N SER A 42 -37.54 6.19 -2.36
CA SER A 42 -36.86 4.95 -1.96
C SER A 42 -35.54 4.74 -2.71
N THR A 43 -35.50 5.03 -4.01
CA THR A 43 -34.29 4.88 -4.82
C THR A 43 -33.22 5.91 -4.43
N THR A 44 -33.57 7.19 -4.28
CA THR A 44 -32.59 8.23 -3.87
C THR A 44 -32.03 7.98 -2.48
N VAL A 45 -32.87 7.60 -1.51
CA VAL A 45 -32.42 7.23 -0.16
C VAL A 45 -31.50 6.01 -0.20
N LEU A 46 -31.88 4.96 -0.94
CA LEU A 46 -31.04 3.76 -1.07
C LEU A 46 -29.68 4.09 -1.71
N THR A 47 -29.66 4.90 -2.77
CA THR A 47 -28.41 5.35 -3.41
C THR A 47 -27.55 6.17 -2.44
N ALA A 48 -28.14 7.08 -1.66
CA ALA A 48 -27.41 7.85 -0.65
C ALA A 48 -26.80 6.94 0.42
N VAL A 49 -27.56 5.98 0.95
CA VAL A 49 -27.06 5.03 1.96
C VAL A 49 -25.90 4.19 1.40
N LEU A 50 -26.06 3.61 0.21
CA LEU A 50 -25.03 2.76 -0.40
C LEU A 50 -23.75 3.55 -0.71
N THR A 51 -23.87 4.79 -1.19
CA THR A 51 -22.71 5.63 -1.50
C THR A 51 -21.98 6.11 -0.26
N VAL A 52 -22.69 6.42 0.83
CA VAL A 52 -22.07 6.76 2.13
C VAL A 52 -21.33 5.55 2.71
N LEU A 53 -21.94 4.36 2.69
CA LEU A 53 -21.27 3.13 3.15
C LEU A 53 -20.03 2.82 2.31
N LEU A 54 -20.10 3.01 0.99
CA LEU A 54 -18.95 2.86 0.10
C LEU A 54 -17.85 3.87 0.43
N ALA A 55 -18.19 5.13 0.69
CA ALA A 55 -17.22 6.16 1.07
C ALA A 55 -16.50 5.83 2.37
N ILE A 56 -17.24 5.36 3.39
CA ILE A 56 -16.67 4.88 4.66
C ILE A 56 -15.73 3.69 4.40
N GLY A 57 -16.18 2.71 3.61
CA GLY A 57 -15.37 1.54 3.26
C GLY A 57 -14.07 1.90 2.54
N VAL A 58 -14.13 2.80 1.56
CA VAL A 58 -12.95 3.29 0.82
C VAL A 58 -12.02 4.08 1.73
N PHE A 59 -12.56 4.91 2.63
CA PHE A 59 -11.75 5.65 3.60
C PHE A 59 -11.01 4.71 4.55
N VAL A 60 -11.70 3.75 5.17
CA VAL A 60 -11.08 2.73 6.01
C VAL A 60 -10.05 1.91 5.23
N ASN A 61 -10.36 1.52 3.98
CA ASN A 61 -9.43 0.81 3.11
C ASN A 61 -8.17 1.63 2.79
N SER A 62 -8.30 2.95 2.60
CA SER A 62 -7.13 3.82 2.38
C SER A 62 -6.24 3.91 3.62
N GLN A 63 -6.84 3.83 4.82
CA GLN A 63 -6.10 3.86 6.08
C GLN A 63 -5.50 2.52 6.48
N ALA A 64 -6.05 1.38 6.03
CA ALA A 64 -5.61 0.04 6.41
C ALA A 64 -4.95 -0.76 5.27
N GLY A 65 -5.05 -0.28 4.03
CA GLY A 65 -4.35 -0.86 2.88
C GLY A 65 -4.77 -2.29 2.53
N PHE A 66 -5.97 -2.72 2.94
CA PHE A 66 -6.46 -4.09 2.72
C PHE A 66 -6.53 -4.46 1.22
N PHE A 67 -7.03 -3.54 0.40
CA PHE A 67 -7.18 -3.72 -1.04
C PHE A 67 -6.47 -2.58 -1.79
N PRO A 68 -5.21 -2.78 -2.23
CA PRO A 68 -4.45 -1.75 -2.93
C PRO A 68 -5.07 -1.34 -4.28
N THR A 69 -5.73 -2.28 -4.97
CA THR A 69 -6.27 -2.08 -6.33
C THR A 69 -7.66 -2.69 -6.49
N LEU A 70 -8.44 -2.22 -7.48
CA LEU A 70 -9.71 -2.89 -7.85
C LEU A 70 -9.51 -4.38 -8.21
N ALA A 71 -8.38 -4.72 -8.85
CA ALA A 71 -8.05 -6.10 -9.15
C ALA A 71 -7.92 -6.96 -7.88
N SER A 72 -7.40 -6.41 -6.77
CA SER A 72 -7.33 -7.13 -5.50
C SER A 72 -8.71 -7.41 -4.87
N VAL A 73 -9.72 -6.57 -5.13
CA VAL A 73 -11.10 -6.80 -4.68
C VAL A 73 -11.73 -8.00 -5.40
N VAL A 74 -11.41 -8.20 -6.68
CA VAL A 74 -11.90 -9.33 -7.49
C VAL A 74 -10.94 -10.54 -7.44
N GLY A 75 -9.95 -10.52 -6.54
CA GLY A 75 -9.00 -11.62 -6.34
C GLY A 75 -7.90 -11.76 -7.39
N GLN A 76 -7.71 -10.76 -8.26
CA GLN A 76 -6.72 -10.74 -9.36
C GLN A 76 -5.50 -9.85 -9.06
N GLY A 77 -5.30 -9.40 -7.82
CA GLY A 77 -4.25 -8.46 -7.44
C GLY A 77 -2.93 -9.12 -7.01
N SER A 78 -1.84 -8.36 -7.07
CA SER A 78 -0.47 -8.79 -6.75
C SER A 78 -0.18 -9.03 -5.25
N GLY A 79 -1.18 -9.24 -4.40
CA GLY A 79 -1.04 -9.25 -2.94
C GLY A 79 -0.79 -7.85 -2.32
N PRO A 80 -0.52 -7.75 -1.01
CA PRO A 80 -0.54 -6.47 -0.27
C PRO A 80 0.59 -5.47 -0.61
N LEU A 81 1.62 -5.90 -1.38
CA LEU A 81 2.90 -5.19 -1.58
C LEU A 81 3.30 -5.11 -3.07
N PRO A 82 2.49 -4.53 -3.96
CA PRO A 82 2.83 -4.48 -5.38
C PRO A 82 4.08 -3.62 -5.65
N VAL A 83 4.87 -4.03 -6.65
CA VAL A 83 5.98 -3.20 -7.16
C VAL A 83 5.42 -1.87 -7.68
N GLY A 84 6.11 -0.78 -7.37
CA GLY A 84 5.67 0.59 -7.66
C GLY A 84 4.82 1.23 -6.56
N ALA A 85 4.46 0.49 -5.51
CA ALA A 85 3.82 1.03 -4.31
C ALA A 85 4.80 1.10 -3.13
N ALA A 86 4.59 2.07 -2.22
CA ALA A 86 5.36 2.21 -0.97
C ALA A 86 6.90 2.21 -1.14
N GLY A 87 7.39 2.71 -2.29
CA GLY A 87 8.83 2.75 -2.60
C GLY A 87 9.43 1.42 -3.05
N VAL A 88 8.64 0.35 -3.18
CA VAL A 88 9.09 -0.96 -3.67
C VAL A 88 9.43 -0.85 -5.16
N VAL A 89 10.68 -1.14 -5.53
CA VAL A 89 11.15 -0.99 -6.92
C VAL A 89 11.35 -2.30 -7.66
N ALA A 90 11.48 -3.42 -6.94
CA ALA A 90 11.71 -4.73 -7.54
C ALA A 90 11.03 -5.85 -6.73
N ASP A 91 10.70 -6.95 -7.42
CA ASP A 91 10.15 -8.16 -6.82
C ASP A 91 11.20 -9.28 -6.82
N LEU A 92 11.63 -9.66 -5.62
CA LEU A 92 12.58 -10.74 -5.35
C LEU A 92 11.88 -11.93 -4.66
N SER A 93 10.56 -12.09 -4.83
CA SER A 93 9.85 -13.23 -4.24
C SER A 93 10.24 -14.58 -4.86
N ARG A 94 10.85 -14.58 -6.05
CA ARG A 94 11.28 -15.81 -6.75
C ARG A 94 12.79 -16.00 -6.69
N ARG A 95 13.22 -17.26 -6.52
CA ARG A 95 14.62 -17.66 -6.63
C ARG A 95 14.96 -18.07 -8.08
N PRO A 96 16.18 -17.79 -8.57
CA PRO A 96 17.25 -17.03 -7.91
C PRO A 96 16.88 -15.54 -7.76
N TYR A 97 17.32 -14.92 -6.67
CA TYR A 97 17.05 -13.51 -6.41
C TYR A 97 17.81 -12.64 -7.41
N ASP A 98 17.09 -11.82 -8.18
CA ASP A 98 17.68 -10.93 -9.18
C ASP A 98 17.72 -9.48 -8.70
N LEU A 99 18.86 -9.06 -8.15
CA LEU A 99 19.08 -7.71 -7.67
C LEU A 99 19.37 -6.69 -8.79
N SER A 100 19.46 -7.11 -10.06
CA SER A 100 19.84 -6.20 -11.16
C SER A 100 18.86 -5.04 -11.31
N ALA A 101 17.55 -5.29 -11.16
CA ALA A 101 16.52 -4.25 -11.20
C ALA A 101 16.66 -3.26 -10.03
N ALA A 102 16.97 -3.75 -8.84
CA ALA A 102 17.20 -2.91 -7.66
C ALA A 102 18.48 -2.07 -7.83
N ALA A 103 19.55 -2.67 -8.33
CA ALA A 103 20.83 -2.00 -8.60
C ALA A 103 20.72 -0.95 -9.71
N ALA A 104 19.89 -1.19 -10.73
CA ALA A 104 19.67 -0.22 -11.80
C ALA A 104 18.91 1.04 -11.34
N LEU A 105 18.12 0.93 -10.27
CA LEU A 105 17.32 2.03 -9.70
C LEU A 105 17.98 2.66 -8.46
N HIS A 106 19.06 2.07 -7.97
CA HIS A 106 19.87 2.60 -6.89
C HIS A 106 20.48 3.97 -7.25
N ARG A 107 20.55 4.86 -6.25
CA ARG A 107 21.19 6.18 -6.36
C ARG A 107 22.10 6.41 -5.15
N PRO A 108 23.24 7.11 -5.32
CA PRO A 108 24.12 7.44 -4.19
C PRO A 108 23.34 8.17 -3.09
N GLY A 109 23.53 7.72 -1.84
CA GLY A 109 22.85 8.24 -0.66
C GLY A 109 21.38 7.80 -0.51
N GLN A 110 20.86 6.91 -1.36
CA GLN A 110 19.49 6.38 -1.28
C GLN A 110 19.50 4.85 -1.29
N GLY A 111 18.91 4.27 -0.25
CA GLY A 111 18.63 2.84 -0.22
C GLY A 111 17.48 2.45 -1.14
N VAL A 112 17.33 1.14 -1.34
CA VAL A 112 16.36 0.56 -2.25
C VAL A 112 15.43 -0.39 -1.50
N VAL A 113 14.12 -0.28 -1.72
CA VAL A 113 13.15 -1.20 -1.14
C VAL A 113 12.74 -2.24 -2.18
N VAL A 114 12.84 -3.51 -1.79
CA VAL A 114 12.47 -4.66 -2.63
C VAL A 114 11.42 -5.51 -1.93
N ARG A 115 10.54 -6.12 -2.71
CA ARG A 115 9.62 -7.13 -2.21
C ARG A 115 10.34 -8.48 -2.14
N VAL A 116 10.06 -9.25 -1.10
CA VAL A 116 10.57 -10.61 -0.94
C VAL A 116 9.45 -11.55 -0.47
N GLU A 117 9.70 -12.85 -0.59
CA GLU A 117 8.90 -13.88 0.07
C GLU A 117 9.74 -14.54 1.17
N LEU A 118 9.26 -14.39 2.40
CA LEU A 118 9.89 -14.83 3.63
C LEU A 118 9.28 -16.18 4.03
N GLY A 119 10.05 -17.25 3.89
CA GLY A 119 9.65 -18.60 4.26
C GLY A 119 10.07 -18.93 5.70
N GLY A 120 9.11 -19.34 6.53
CA GLY A 120 9.36 -19.86 7.88
C GLY A 120 9.65 -21.35 7.85
N GLY A 121 10.91 -21.75 8.00
CA GLY A 121 11.30 -23.17 7.96
C GLY A 121 10.65 -24.05 9.03
N LEU A 122 10.35 -23.49 10.21
CA LEU A 122 9.70 -24.20 11.31
C LEU A 122 8.16 -24.23 11.19
N SER A 123 7.55 -23.12 10.75
CA SER A 123 6.09 -23.01 10.65
C SER A 123 5.54 -23.55 9.34
N GLY A 124 6.36 -23.67 8.29
CA GLY A 124 5.94 -23.98 6.93
C GLY A 124 5.15 -22.84 6.26
N ILE A 125 5.10 -21.65 6.87
CA ILE A 125 4.35 -20.50 6.37
C ILE A 125 5.30 -19.62 5.57
N SER A 126 4.94 -19.32 4.32
CA SER A 126 5.60 -18.30 3.50
C SER A 126 4.74 -17.06 3.43
N ARG A 127 5.36 -15.89 3.60
CA ARG A 127 4.67 -14.61 3.55
C ARG A 127 5.40 -13.58 2.72
N PRO A 128 4.68 -12.70 2.02
CA PRO A 128 5.32 -11.55 1.41
C PRO A 128 5.92 -10.65 2.50
N GLY A 129 6.95 -9.91 2.14
CA GLY A 129 7.54 -8.87 2.97
C GLY A 129 8.27 -7.87 2.10
N ALA A 130 8.81 -6.84 2.73
CA ALA A 130 9.70 -5.90 2.08
C ALA A 130 11.04 -5.84 2.78
N VAL A 131 12.09 -5.56 2.02
CA VAL A 131 13.44 -5.38 2.52
C VAL A 131 13.97 -4.05 2.00
N TYR A 132 14.41 -3.19 2.90
CA TYR A 132 15.20 -2.01 2.56
C TYR A 132 16.69 -2.38 2.58
N LEU A 133 17.38 -2.07 1.49
CA LEU A 133 18.81 -2.25 1.31
C LEU A 133 19.48 -0.88 1.32
N PRO A 134 20.44 -0.61 2.23
CA PRO A 134 21.13 0.68 2.27
C PRO A 134 22.00 0.86 1.02
N ASP A 135 22.31 2.11 0.65
CA ASP A 135 23.22 2.44 -0.46
C ASP A 135 24.50 1.59 -0.46
N ALA A 136 25.16 1.51 0.70
CA ALA A 136 26.39 0.74 0.88
C ALA A 136 26.27 -0.76 0.51
N TYR A 137 25.07 -1.32 0.46
CA TYR A 137 24.82 -2.71 0.04
C TYR A 137 25.25 -2.97 -1.41
N PHE A 138 25.16 -1.96 -2.27
CA PHE A 138 25.53 -2.09 -3.69
C PHE A 138 27.02 -1.85 -3.93
N ALA A 139 27.75 -1.33 -2.94
CA ALA A 139 29.19 -1.03 -3.07
C ALA A 139 30.09 -2.24 -2.76
N SER A 140 29.61 -3.24 -2.01
CA SER A 140 30.41 -4.39 -1.58
C SER A 140 29.56 -5.64 -1.46
N THR A 141 30.02 -6.74 -2.06
CA THR A 141 29.37 -8.05 -1.99
C THR A 141 29.79 -8.88 -0.79
N THR A 142 30.81 -8.44 -0.04
CA THR A 142 31.39 -9.18 1.09
C THR A 142 31.07 -8.56 2.44
N THR A 143 30.63 -7.30 2.46
CA THR A 143 30.29 -6.59 3.68
C THR A 143 29.01 -7.17 4.28
N GLN A 144 29.07 -7.50 5.56
CA GLN A 144 27.91 -7.89 6.33
C GLN A 144 27.26 -6.66 6.95
N PHE A 145 25.94 -6.57 6.82
CA PHE A 145 25.15 -5.48 7.38
C PHE A 145 24.37 -5.97 8.59
N PRO A 146 24.24 -5.16 9.65
CA PRO A 146 23.24 -5.43 10.68
C PRO A 146 21.85 -5.48 10.05
N VAL A 147 20.97 -6.28 10.65
CA VAL A 147 19.59 -6.47 10.21
C VAL A 147 18.66 -6.07 11.34
N ILE A 148 17.67 -5.23 11.03
CA ILE A 148 16.57 -4.92 11.94
C ILE A 148 15.28 -5.45 11.33
N GLU A 149 14.60 -6.31 12.07
CA GLU A 149 13.24 -6.73 11.74
C GLU A 149 12.26 -5.74 12.33
N VAL A 150 11.44 -5.13 11.48
CA VAL A 150 10.49 -4.10 11.86
C VAL A 150 9.09 -4.69 11.75
N LEU A 151 8.53 -5.08 12.89
CA LEU A 151 7.22 -5.71 12.98
C LEU A 151 6.12 -4.65 13.05
N SER A 152 5.10 -4.80 12.21
CA SER A 152 3.89 -3.98 12.28
C SER A 152 2.98 -4.43 13.43
N GLY A 153 2.32 -3.46 14.07
CA GLY A 153 1.18 -3.76 14.93
C GLY A 153 -0.06 -4.15 14.12
N SER A 154 -1.03 -4.80 14.76
CA SER A 154 -2.34 -5.05 14.16
C SER A 154 -3.34 -3.97 14.58
N PRO A 155 -4.08 -3.35 13.64
CA PRO A 155 -4.04 -3.56 12.20
C PRO A 155 -2.86 -2.84 11.52
N GLY A 156 -2.19 -3.49 10.57
CA GLY A 156 -1.09 -2.90 9.79
C GLY A 156 -0.52 -3.88 8.77
N ASN A 157 0.10 -3.36 7.71
CA ASN A 157 0.83 -4.15 6.71
C ASN A 157 2.18 -3.48 6.34
N PRO A 158 3.12 -4.20 5.73
CA PRO A 158 4.46 -3.67 5.44
C PRO A 158 4.46 -2.45 4.52
N ALA A 159 3.54 -2.40 3.55
CA ALA A 159 3.45 -1.29 2.61
C ALA A 159 3.06 0.01 3.34
N GLN A 160 2.18 -0.08 4.32
CA GLN A 160 1.81 1.06 5.16
C GLN A 160 2.95 1.52 6.02
N MET A 161 3.70 0.60 6.60
CA MET A 161 4.81 0.96 7.47
C MET A 161 5.92 1.66 6.67
N LEU A 162 6.24 1.14 5.49
CA LEU A 162 7.19 1.77 4.56
C LEU A 162 6.73 3.17 4.13
N SER A 163 5.46 3.33 3.76
CA SER A 163 4.93 4.58 3.21
C SER A 163 4.59 5.62 4.28
N GLN A 164 3.89 5.27 5.34
CA GLN A 164 3.43 6.21 6.38
C GLN A 164 4.57 6.63 7.30
N LEU A 165 5.46 5.71 7.69
CA LEU A 165 6.62 6.05 8.52
C LEU A 165 7.80 6.57 7.69
N HIS A 166 7.67 6.61 6.36
CA HIS A 166 8.75 6.99 5.45
C HIS A 166 10.06 6.24 5.76
N LEU A 167 9.93 4.94 6.05
CA LEU A 167 10.97 4.15 6.72
C LEU A 167 12.32 4.20 6.00
N ALA A 168 12.30 4.13 4.66
CA ALA A 168 13.50 4.22 3.83
C ALA A 168 14.17 5.59 3.95
N ALA A 169 13.40 6.69 3.91
CA ALA A 169 13.94 8.04 4.02
C ALA A 169 14.51 8.32 5.42
N VAL A 170 13.85 7.84 6.46
CA VAL A 170 14.34 7.94 7.85
C VAL A 170 15.64 7.17 8.03
N ALA A 171 15.74 5.96 7.46
CA ALA A 171 16.96 5.18 7.49
C ALA A 171 18.10 5.86 6.73
N ASP A 172 17.84 6.34 5.51
CA ASP A 172 18.80 7.08 4.69
C ASP A 172 19.33 8.31 5.44
N GLU A 173 18.46 9.11 6.05
CA GLU A 173 18.85 10.29 6.83
C GLU A 173 19.67 9.91 8.08
N ALA A 174 19.28 8.86 8.80
CA ALA A 174 20.00 8.41 9.99
C ALA A 174 21.40 7.88 9.64
N ILE A 175 21.53 7.17 8.52
CA ILE A 175 22.82 6.67 8.00
C ILE A 175 23.69 7.83 7.54
N ALA A 176 23.15 8.76 6.74
CA ALA A 176 23.87 9.93 6.24
C ALA A 176 24.36 10.84 7.37
N ALA A 177 23.57 10.99 8.45
CA ALA A 177 23.94 11.77 9.63
C ALA A 177 24.92 11.03 10.57
N GLY A 178 25.30 9.78 10.28
CA GLY A 178 26.16 8.96 11.14
C GLY A 178 25.50 8.54 12.46
N ARG A 179 24.17 8.67 12.58
CA ARG A 179 23.38 8.26 13.75
C ARG A 179 23.03 6.76 13.72
N MET A 180 23.19 6.13 12.55
CA MET A 180 22.91 4.73 12.30
C MET A 180 23.99 4.17 11.37
N ALA A 181 24.46 2.95 11.63
CA ALA A 181 25.29 2.24 10.65
C ALA A 181 24.44 1.85 9.43
N PRO A 182 25.01 1.67 8.23
CA PRO A 182 24.29 1.08 7.11
C PRO A 182 23.65 -0.25 7.54
N THR A 183 22.32 -0.34 7.48
CA THR A 183 21.53 -1.43 8.08
C THR A 183 20.47 -1.89 7.11
N VAL A 184 20.25 -3.20 7.02
CA VAL A 184 19.15 -3.79 6.26
C VAL A 184 17.91 -3.82 7.13
N LEU A 185 16.77 -3.33 6.62
CA LEU A 185 15.49 -3.39 7.34
C LEU A 185 14.59 -4.43 6.69
N VAL A 186 14.08 -5.36 7.48
CA VAL A 186 13.15 -6.40 7.03
C VAL A 186 11.78 -6.09 7.62
N VAL A 187 10.77 -5.96 6.76
CA VAL A 187 9.39 -5.65 7.15
C VAL A 187 8.50 -6.82 6.69
N PRO A 188 8.32 -7.85 7.54
CA PRO A 188 7.47 -8.99 7.21
C PRO A 188 6.00 -8.59 7.24
N ASP A 189 5.19 -9.18 6.37
CA ASP A 189 3.75 -9.12 6.51
C ASP A 189 3.33 -9.92 7.75
N THR A 190 2.46 -9.35 8.59
CA THR A 190 1.99 -9.90 9.89
C THR A 190 0.56 -10.39 9.84
#